data_AF-A0A831RHB4-F1
#
_entry.id   AF-A0A831RHB4-F1
#
_cell.length_a   1.000
_cell.length_b   1.000
_cell.length_c   1.000
_cell.angle_alpha   90.00
_cell.angle_beta   90.00
_cell.angle_gamma   90.00
#
_symmetry.space_group_name_H-M   'P 1'
#
loop_
_entity.id
_entity.type
_entity.pdbx_description
1 polymer ?
#
loop_
_entity_poly.entity_id
_entity_poly.type
_entity_poly.pdbx_seq_one_letter_code
_entity_poly.pdbx_strand_id
1 'polypeptide(L)'
;MNGYEHCMEQGEACMQGGRASEACAWFAQAASERPDAFPAHTRLGLAHMQCGDYERAIEAFECALVLRPGAPVVTLRMGQCYAASNRLQAAIRFLGQAVELQPMSVEAWVELGNALQKQGRVDEGLECQRQALRLDPGNAVAVHNMGLCLYNDRDLRPAEQAFRKALEMAPDSELTACFLGIVLEHQGKSAEAGPVLERACRHSAFNRCLVDSVRYALGQAGDARFFSNTADLLRDAVSQARLDGLFMEFGVYHGNSLAIIADCTDSLVHGFDSFEGLPEGWFVGEGKAVSLEEGGAYSTGGRIPDTPANTRLHRGWFQDSLPPFLEANPGPAAFINIDCDLYSSTRMVFKHLAERIGPGAVIVFDEYFCYPRWREHEYRAFQEFIAQTGLKYEYLSFSYFTAQAAIRITEGG
;
A
#
# COMPACT_ATOMS: atom_id res chain seq x y z
N MET A 1 8.51 20.57 -39.85
CA MET A 1 8.27 20.15 -38.46
C MET A 1 9.18 20.99 -37.60
N ASN A 2 8.64 21.85 -36.74
CA ASN A 2 9.48 22.55 -35.75
C ASN A 2 9.96 21.53 -34.69
N GLY A 3 11.00 21.86 -33.91
CA GLY A 3 11.59 20.94 -32.93
C GLY A 3 10.56 20.36 -31.96
N TYR A 4 9.63 21.21 -31.49
CA TYR A 4 8.54 20.83 -30.60
C TYR A 4 7.62 19.76 -31.22
N GLU A 5 7.12 20.00 -32.45
CA GLU A 5 6.26 19.04 -33.15
C GLU A 5 6.97 17.70 -33.34
N HIS A 6 8.26 17.75 -33.69
CA HIS A 6 9.06 16.54 -33.84
C HIS A 6 9.19 15.77 -32.53
N CYS A 7 9.50 16.46 -31.43
CA CYS A 7 9.59 15.85 -30.11
C CYS A 7 8.25 15.24 -29.66
N MET A 8 7.13 15.95 -29.90
CA MET A 8 5.80 15.42 -29.59
C MET A 8 5.48 14.17 -30.41
N GLU A 9 5.76 14.18 -31.72
CA GLU A 9 5.52 13.01 -32.59
C GLU A 9 6.38 11.80 -32.20
N GLN A 10 7.68 12.01 -31.91
CA GLN A 10 8.56 10.93 -31.45
C GLN A 10 8.12 10.38 -30.10
N GLY A 11 7.74 11.24 -29.15
CA GLY A 11 7.22 10.84 -27.85
C GLY A 11 5.95 9.96 -27.99
N GLU A 12 5.00 10.38 -28.82
CA GLU A 12 3.77 9.61 -29.08
C GLU A 12 4.07 8.27 -29.75
N ALA A 13 5.00 8.24 -30.72
CA ALA A 13 5.43 7.01 -31.37
C ALA A 13 6.09 6.04 -30.37
N CYS A 14 6.88 6.55 -29.42
CA CYS A 14 7.44 5.76 -28.33
C CYS A 14 6.35 5.23 -27.39
N MET A 15 5.36 6.04 -27.01
CA MET A 15 4.22 5.60 -26.19
C MET A 15 3.43 4.47 -26.86
N GLN A 16 3.10 4.62 -28.15
CA GLN A 16 2.40 3.59 -28.92
C GLN A 16 3.23 2.31 -29.06
N GLY A 17 4.56 2.44 -29.11
CA GLY A 17 5.50 1.32 -29.14
C GLY A 17 5.78 0.69 -27.76
N GLY A 18 5.15 1.16 -26.67
CA GLY A 18 5.40 0.69 -25.31
C GLY A 18 6.74 1.14 -24.72
N ARG A 19 7.46 2.06 -25.38
CA ARG A 19 8.77 2.59 -24.95
C ARG A 19 8.59 3.86 -24.13
N ALA A 20 7.89 3.75 -22.99
CA ALA A 20 7.54 4.90 -22.15
C ALA A 20 8.76 5.67 -21.64
N SER A 21 9.86 4.98 -21.28
CA SER A 21 11.09 5.63 -20.81
C SER A 21 11.73 6.54 -21.88
N GLU A 22 11.76 6.08 -23.14
CA GLU A 22 12.20 6.93 -24.26
C GLU A 22 11.22 8.08 -24.52
N ALA A 23 9.92 7.86 -24.35
CA ALA A 23 8.91 8.91 -24.50
C ALA A 23 9.09 10.04 -23.49
N CYS A 24 9.50 9.73 -22.25
CA CYS A 24 9.81 10.74 -21.23
C CYS A 24 10.88 11.72 -21.73
N ALA A 25 11.96 11.24 -22.35
CA ALA A 25 13.02 12.10 -22.88
C ALA A 25 12.51 13.04 -23.98
N TRP A 26 11.71 12.51 -24.91
CA TRP A 26 11.12 13.31 -25.98
C TRP A 26 10.13 14.37 -25.46
N PHE A 27 9.25 14.02 -24.54
CA PHE A 27 8.31 14.98 -23.98
C PHE A 27 8.98 16.00 -23.06
N ALA A 28 10.05 15.63 -22.35
CA ALA A 28 10.86 16.57 -21.56
C ALA A 28 11.57 17.59 -22.47
N GLN A 29 12.08 17.16 -23.62
CA GLN A 29 12.62 18.07 -24.63
C GLN A 29 11.51 18.98 -25.19
N ALA A 30 10.34 18.43 -25.53
CA ALA A 30 9.21 19.24 -26.00
C ALA A 30 8.77 20.30 -24.98
N ALA A 31 8.73 19.94 -23.69
CA ALA A 31 8.41 20.85 -22.59
C ALA A 31 9.51 21.91 -22.38
N SER A 32 10.78 21.57 -22.63
CA SER A 32 11.89 22.52 -22.57
C SER A 32 11.86 23.52 -23.73
N GLU A 33 11.53 23.05 -24.95
CA GLU A 33 11.40 23.90 -26.13
C GLU A 33 10.18 24.83 -26.07
N ARG A 34 9.08 24.37 -25.47
CA ARG A 34 7.90 25.18 -25.19
C ARG A 34 7.36 24.95 -23.77
N PRO A 35 7.86 25.72 -22.78
CA PRO A 35 7.43 25.59 -21.39
C PRO A 35 5.95 25.91 -21.15
N ASP A 36 5.32 26.67 -22.03
CA ASP A 36 3.90 27.04 -21.98
C ASP A 36 2.97 26.05 -22.69
N ALA A 37 3.52 24.96 -23.25
CA ALA A 37 2.76 23.95 -23.96
C ALA A 37 2.12 22.93 -23.01
N PHE A 38 0.85 23.17 -22.65
CA PHE A 38 0.03 22.23 -21.86
C PHE A 38 0.11 20.76 -22.34
N PRO A 39 0.07 20.44 -23.65
CA PRO A 39 0.19 19.05 -24.12
C PRO A 39 1.52 18.38 -23.79
N ALA A 40 2.64 19.12 -23.81
CA ALA A 40 3.96 18.53 -23.53
C ALA A 40 4.06 18.06 -22.07
N HIS A 41 3.66 18.92 -21.12
CA HIS A 41 3.63 18.58 -19.70
C HIS A 41 2.64 17.45 -19.39
N THR A 42 1.46 17.47 -20.02
CA THR A 42 0.46 16.39 -19.84
C THR A 42 1.00 15.05 -20.35
N ARG A 43 1.66 15.04 -21.53
CA ARG A 43 2.23 13.81 -22.09
C ARG A 43 3.45 13.32 -21.33
N LEU A 44 4.30 14.24 -20.85
CA LEU A 44 5.41 13.92 -19.97
C LEU A 44 4.94 13.23 -18.69
N GLY A 45 3.91 13.77 -18.02
CA GLY A 45 3.35 13.17 -16.82
C GLY A 45 2.75 11.78 -17.08
N LEU A 46 2.04 11.59 -18.20
CA LEU A 46 1.51 10.28 -18.59
C LEU A 46 2.62 9.26 -18.88
N ALA A 47 3.72 9.69 -19.52
CA ALA A 47 4.86 8.82 -19.80
C ALA A 47 5.57 8.40 -18.51
N HIS A 48 5.80 9.33 -17.57
CA HIS A 48 6.34 9.01 -16.25
C HIS A 48 5.44 8.07 -15.46
N MET A 49 4.12 8.29 -15.49
CA MET A 49 3.14 7.41 -14.84
C MET A 49 3.20 5.99 -15.42
N GLN A 50 3.36 5.83 -16.74
CA GLN A 50 3.53 4.52 -17.37
C GLN A 50 4.88 3.86 -17.03
N CYS A 51 5.90 4.64 -16.69
CA CYS A 51 7.16 4.15 -16.14
C CYS A 51 7.09 3.79 -14.64
N GLY A 52 5.99 4.10 -13.95
CA GLY A 52 5.90 3.97 -12.48
C GLY A 52 6.62 5.08 -11.71
N ASP A 53 7.14 6.11 -12.40
CA ASP A 53 7.81 7.27 -11.79
C ASP A 53 6.76 8.31 -11.40
N TYR A 54 6.00 8.02 -10.34
CA TYR A 54 4.83 8.81 -9.95
C TYR A 54 5.22 10.21 -9.45
N GLU A 55 6.38 10.37 -8.83
CA GLU A 55 6.88 11.66 -8.35
C GLU A 55 7.15 12.61 -9.53
N ARG A 56 7.86 12.16 -10.59
CA ARG A 56 8.06 12.98 -11.78
C ARG A 56 6.77 13.16 -12.58
N ALA A 57 5.86 12.19 -12.55
CA ALA A 57 4.54 12.35 -13.14
C ALA A 57 3.78 13.50 -12.48
N ILE A 58 3.79 13.55 -11.15
CA ILE A 58 3.18 14.63 -10.35
C ILE A 58 3.80 15.98 -10.71
N GLU A 59 5.13 16.10 -10.75
CA GLU A 59 5.82 17.35 -11.11
C GLU A 59 5.41 17.86 -12.51
N ALA A 60 5.33 16.98 -13.50
CA ALA A 60 4.89 17.33 -14.84
C ALA A 60 3.41 17.72 -14.89
N PHE A 61 2.55 17.04 -14.14
CA PHE A 61 1.13 17.39 -14.05
C PHE A 61 0.88 18.70 -13.28
N GLU A 62 1.69 19.02 -12.27
CA GLU A 62 1.66 20.32 -11.60
C GLU A 62 1.95 21.45 -12.60
N CYS A 63 2.97 21.28 -13.45
CA CYS A 63 3.25 22.21 -14.54
C CYS A 63 2.05 22.36 -15.50
N ALA A 64 1.40 21.26 -15.86
CA ALA A 64 0.20 21.29 -16.70
C ALA A 64 -0.98 22.02 -16.03
N LEU A 65 -1.20 21.82 -14.72
CA LEU A 65 -2.27 22.47 -13.96
C LEU A 65 -2.02 23.97 -13.73
N VAL A 66 -0.75 24.42 -13.68
CA VAL A 66 -0.42 25.85 -13.70
C VAL A 66 -0.88 26.50 -15.01
N LEU A 67 -0.66 25.83 -16.14
CA LEU A 67 -1.05 26.33 -17.46
C LEU A 67 -2.56 26.28 -17.70
N ARG A 68 -3.24 25.26 -17.17
CA ARG A 68 -4.70 25.09 -17.27
C ARG A 68 -5.27 24.58 -15.95
N PRO A 69 -5.62 25.48 -15.02
CA PRO A 69 -6.31 25.12 -13.79
C PRO A 69 -7.62 24.41 -14.10
N GLY A 70 -7.89 23.28 -13.44
CA GLY A 70 -9.13 22.53 -13.62
C GLY A 70 -9.20 21.65 -14.87
N ALA A 71 -8.07 21.31 -15.49
CA ALA A 71 -8.03 20.32 -16.57
C ALA A 71 -8.40 18.91 -16.05
N PRO A 72 -9.59 18.35 -16.38
CA PRO A 72 -10.10 17.19 -15.65
C PRO A 72 -9.24 15.92 -15.81
N VAL A 73 -8.70 15.69 -17.02
CA VAL A 73 -7.82 14.55 -17.28
C VAL A 73 -6.55 14.61 -16.43
N VAL A 74 -5.99 15.80 -16.22
CA VAL A 74 -4.77 15.97 -15.42
C VAL A 74 -5.08 15.81 -13.93
N THR A 75 -6.21 16.37 -13.46
CA THR A 75 -6.69 16.21 -12.09
C THR A 75 -6.93 14.75 -11.73
N LEU A 76 -7.57 13.97 -12.61
CA LEU A 76 -7.77 12.53 -12.43
C LEU A 76 -6.43 11.78 -12.34
N ARG A 77 -5.51 12.04 -13.28
CA ARG A 77 -4.21 11.36 -13.35
C ARG A 77 -3.33 11.70 -12.14
N MET A 78 -3.38 12.95 -11.64
CA MET A 78 -2.76 13.35 -10.37
C MET A 78 -3.31 12.52 -9.20
N GLY A 79 -4.64 12.39 -9.11
CA GLY A 79 -5.29 11.56 -8.10
C GLY A 79 -4.80 10.10 -8.13
N GLN A 80 -4.66 9.53 -9.32
CA GLN A 80 -4.13 8.18 -9.51
C GLN A 80 -2.65 8.05 -9.14
N CYS A 81 -1.80 9.02 -9.50
CA CYS A 81 -0.40 9.02 -9.07
C CYS A 81 -0.28 9.04 -7.54
N TYR A 82 -1.04 9.90 -6.86
CA TYR A 82 -1.04 9.90 -5.40
C TYR A 82 -1.58 8.59 -4.81
N ALA A 83 -2.60 7.97 -5.43
CA ALA A 83 -3.12 6.69 -4.97
C ALA A 83 -2.09 5.56 -5.13
N ALA A 84 -1.34 5.57 -6.23
CA ALA A 84 -0.29 4.59 -6.52
C ALA A 84 0.92 4.74 -5.59
N SER A 85 1.30 5.97 -5.23
CA SER A 85 2.32 6.25 -4.20
C SER A 85 1.80 6.15 -2.75
N ASN A 86 0.62 5.54 -2.53
CA ASN A 86 -0.04 5.40 -1.23
C ASN A 86 -0.29 6.73 -0.46
N ARG A 87 -0.30 7.88 -1.14
CA ARG A 87 -0.58 9.22 -0.57
C ARG A 87 -2.08 9.50 -0.57
N LEU A 88 -2.82 8.69 0.19
CA LEU A 88 -4.28 8.55 0.10
C LEU A 88 -5.05 9.87 0.33
N GLN A 89 -4.60 10.73 1.24
CA GLN A 89 -5.26 12.04 1.47
C GLN A 89 -5.20 12.94 0.23
N ALA A 90 -4.04 13.02 -0.42
CA ALA A 90 -3.89 13.77 -1.66
C ALA A 90 -4.66 13.12 -2.80
N ALA A 91 -4.63 11.79 -2.88
CA ALA A 91 -5.41 11.02 -3.86
C ALA A 91 -6.91 11.34 -3.76
N ILE A 92 -7.50 11.21 -2.57
CA ILE A 92 -8.93 11.49 -2.33
C ILE A 92 -9.28 12.94 -2.67
N ARG A 93 -8.41 13.90 -2.34
CA ARG A 93 -8.63 15.32 -2.70
C ARG A 93 -8.70 15.51 -4.23
N PHE A 94 -7.71 15.00 -4.97
CA PHE A 94 -7.66 15.16 -6.42
C PHE A 94 -8.74 14.33 -7.13
N LEU A 95 -9.04 13.12 -6.67
CA LEU A 95 -10.11 12.28 -7.21
C LEU A 95 -11.49 12.86 -6.90
N GLY A 96 -11.67 13.47 -5.73
CA GLY A 96 -12.85 14.28 -5.38
C GLY A 96 -13.06 15.44 -6.34
N GLN A 97 -11.99 16.20 -6.62
CA GLN A 97 -12.04 17.25 -7.64
C GLN A 97 -12.33 16.69 -9.05
N ALA A 98 -11.81 15.51 -9.38
CA ALA A 98 -12.05 14.88 -10.68
C ALA A 98 -13.54 14.50 -10.86
N VAL A 99 -14.21 13.97 -9.82
CA VAL A 99 -15.66 13.69 -9.89
C VAL A 99 -16.49 14.97 -9.91
N GLU A 100 -16.05 16.06 -9.28
CA GLU A 100 -16.71 17.37 -9.38
C GLU A 100 -16.60 17.96 -10.80
N LEU A 101 -15.42 17.88 -11.41
CA LEU A 101 -15.15 18.37 -12.76
C LEU A 101 -15.84 17.51 -13.83
N GLN A 102 -15.94 16.20 -13.61
CA GLN A 102 -16.56 15.24 -14.53
C GLN A 102 -17.46 14.25 -13.78
N PRO A 103 -18.68 14.65 -13.37
CA PRO A 103 -19.59 13.81 -12.59
C PRO A 103 -20.01 12.50 -13.27
N MET A 104 -19.91 12.44 -14.60
CA MET A 104 -20.24 11.27 -15.41
C MET A 104 -19.04 10.34 -15.66
N SER A 105 -17.87 10.62 -15.06
CA SER A 105 -16.68 9.78 -15.20
C SER A 105 -16.75 8.55 -14.28
N VAL A 106 -17.01 7.38 -14.86
CA VAL A 106 -17.01 6.10 -14.13
C VAL A 106 -15.64 5.82 -13.51
N GLU A 107 -14.55 6.08 -14.25
CA GLU A 107 -13.17 5.91 -13.79
C GLU A 107 -12.91 6.75 -12.52
N ALA A 108 -13.29 8.04 -12.52
CA ALA A 108 -13.06 8.90 -11.36
C ALA A 108 -13.81 8.41 -10.11
N TRP A 109 -15.06 7.93 -10.25
CA TRP A 109 -15.81 7.36 -9.14
C TRP A 109 -15.19 6.06 -8.61
N VAL A 110 -14.75 5.17 -9.50
CA VAL A 110 -14.10 3.91 -9.11
C VAL A 110 -12.81 4.19 -8.35
N GLU A 111 -11.96 5.07 -8.87
CA GLU A 111 -10.68 5.41 -8.24
C GLU A 111 -10.87 6.13 -6.90
N LEU A 112 -11.81 7.08 -6.81
CA LEU A 112 -12.16 7.72 -5.55
C LEU A 112 -12.63 6.70 -4.52
N GLY A 113 -13.49 5.77 -4.93
CA GLY A 113 -13.98 4.70 -4.07
C GLY A 113 -12.87 3.80 -3.54
N ASN A 114 -11.89 3.46 -4.38
CA ASN A 114 -10.72 2.67 -3.99
C ASN A 114 -9.83 3.42 -3.00
N ALA A 115 -9.53 4.69 -3.26
CA ALA A 115 -8.72 5.49 -2.36
C ALA A 115 -9.38 5.67 -0.98
N LEU A 116 -10.71 5.89 -0.94
CA LEU A 116 -11.49 5.96 0.29
C LEU A 116 -11.48 4.62 1.05
N GLN A 117 -11.66 3.50 0.35
CA GLN A 117 -11.62 2.16 0.96
C GLN A 117 -10.25 1.90 1.59
N LYS A 118 -9.14 2.18 0.87
CA LYS A 118 -7.77 2.00 1.39
C LYS A 118 -7.50 2.86 2.62
N GLN A 119 -8.11 4.05 2.70
CA GLN A 119 -8.01 4.94 3.86
C GLN A 119 -8.88 4.48 5.05
N GLY A 120 -9.70 3.44 4.90
CA GLY A 120 -10.64 2.97 5.93
C GLY A 120 -12.00 3.69 5.91
N ARG A 121 -12.25 4.60 4.96
CA ARG A 121 -13.56 5.25 4.75
C ARG A 121 -14.46 4.38 3.88
N VAL A 122 -14.69 3.16 4.36
CA VAL A 122 -15.29 2.05 3.60
C VAL A 122 -16.70 2.37 3.10
N ASP A 123 -17.55 2.99 3.92
CA ASP A 123 -18.93 3.34 3.53
C ASP A 123 -18.97 4.38 2.41
N GLU A 124 -18.10 5.38 2.46
CA GLU A 124 -17.98 6.39 1.40
C GLU A 124 -17.41 5.78 0.12
N GLY A 125 -16.44 4.86 0.25
CA GLY A 125 -15.91 4.09 -0.86
C GLY A 125 -16.98 3.24 -1.54
N LEU A 126 -17.81 2.56 -0.76
CA LEU A 126 -18.95 1.77 -1.23
C LEU A 126 -19.97 2.63 -1.99
N GLU A 127 -20.27 3.84 -1.52
CA GLU A 127 -21.17 4.74 -2.22
C GLU A 127 -20.58 5.23 -3.56
N CYS A 128 -19.27 5.45 -3.62
CA CYS A 128 -18.59 5.75 -4.88
C CYS A 128 -18.72 4.59 -5.88
N GLN A 129 -18.56 3.34 -5.44
CA GLN A 129 -18.76 2.18 -6.31
C GLN A 129 -20.22 2.06 -6.79
N ARG A 130 -21.20 2.40 -5.93
CA ARG A 130 -22.61 2.48 -6.35
C ARG A 130 -22.85 3.60 -7.37
N GLN A 131 -22.18 4.74 -7.25
CA GLN A 131 -22.26 5.81 -8.26
C GLN A 131 -21.70 5.34 -9.60
N ALA A 132 -20.51 4.72 -9.60
CA ALA A 132 -19.93 4.12 -10.80
C ALA A 132 -20.88 3.11 -11.47
N LEU A 133 -21.52 2.25 -10.69
CA LEU A 133 -22.48 1.25 -11.20
C LEU A 133 -23.83 1.82 -11.66
N ARG A 134 -24.24 3.01 -11.18
CA ARG A 134 -25.39 3.74 -11.74
C ARG A 134 -25.10 4.28 -13.14
N LEU A 135 -23.86 4.75 -13.34
CA LEU A 135 -23.40 5.29 -14.63
C LEU A 135 -23.10 4.17 -15.64
N ASP A 136 -22.49 3.08 -15.18
CA ASP A 136 -22.19 1.88 -15.96
C ASP A 136 -22.51 0.61 -15.16
N PRO A 137 -23.73 0.06 -15.30
CA PRO A 137 -24.12 -1.19 -14.64
C PRO A 137 -23.30 -2.42 -15.07
N GLY A 138 -22.57 -2.34 -16.19
CA GLY A 138 -21.70 -3.39 -16.72
C GLY A 138 -20.28 -3.37 -16.17
N ASN A 139 -19.95 -2.44 -15.26
CA ASN A 139 -18.59 -2.27 -14.78
C ASN A 139 -18.20 -3.36 -13.76
N ALA A 140 -17.58 -4.45 -14.23
CA ALA A 140 -17.14 -5.56 -13.39
C ALA A 140 -16.10 -5.14 -12.33
N VAL A 141 -15.26 -4.14 -12.64
CA VAL A 141 -14.26 -3.60 -11.71
C VAL A 141 -14.92 -2.91 -10.51
N ALA A 142 -15.97 -2.10 -10.75
CA ALA A 142 -16.72 -1.48 -9.67
C ALA A 142 -17.45 -2.52 -8.78
N VAL A 143 -17.98 -3.61 -9.37
CA VAL A 143 -18.57 -4.72 -8.58
C VAL A 143 -17.50 -5.47 -7.77
N HIS A 144 -16.31 -5.68 -8.33
CA HIS A 144 -15.18 -6.24 -7.60
C HIS A 144 -14.80 -5.36 -6.39
N ASN A 145 -14.61 -4.06 -6.62
CA ASN A 145 -14.22 -3.13 -5.57
C ASN A 145 -15.31 -2.97 -4.51
N MET A 146 -16.58 -3.13 -4.89
CA MET A 146 -17.69 -3.26 -3.95
C MET A 146 -17.52 -4.49 -3.05
N GLY A 147 -17.05 -5.62 -3.57
CA GLY A 147 -16.69 -6.80 -2.78
C GLY A 147 -15.59 -6.54 -1.77
N LEU A 148 -14.56 -5.75 -2.13
CA LEU A 148 -13.51 -5.31 -1.19
C LEU A 148 -14.08 -4.43 -0.08
N CYS A 149 -14.97 -3.49 -0.41
CA CYS A 149 -15.65 -2.65 0.59
C CYS A 149 -16.56 -3.46 1.51
N LEU A 150 -17.22 -4.49 0.98
CA LEU A 150 -18.13 -5.35 1.71
C LEU A 150 -17.42 -6.47 2.49
N TYR A 151 -16.10 -6.57 2.41
CA TYR A 151 -15.34 -7.54 3.18
C TYR A 151 -15.43 -7.22 4.66
N ASN A 152 -16.10 -8.10 5.39
CA ASN A 152 -16.23 -8.05 6.84
C ASN A 152 -16.05 -9.45 7.38
N ASP A 153 -15.04 -9.61 8.23
CA ASP A 153 -14.70 -10.86 8.92
C ASP A 153 -15.90 -11.53 9.62
N ARG A 154 -16.86 -10.74 10.11
CA ARG A 154 -18.06 -11.26 10.78
C ARG A 154 -19.20 -11.65 9.84
N ASP A 155 -19.25 -11.09 8.64
CA ASP A 155 -20.23 -11.44 7.63
C ASP A 155 -19.64 -11.31 6.23
N LEU A 156 -19.07 -12.42 5.76
CA LEU A 156 -18.42 -12.52 4.47
C LEU A 156 -19.42 -12.71 3.30
N ARG A 157 -20.72 -12.89 3.57
CA ARG A 157 -21.72 -13.20 2.51
C ARG A 157 -21.89 -12.08 1.48
N PRO A 158 -21.95 -10.78 1.86
CA PRO A 158 -22.07 -9.71 0.88
C PRO A 158 -20.84 -9.58 -0.02
N ALA A 159 -19.64 -9.77 0.52
CA ALA A 159 -18.40 -9.80 -0.25
C ALA A 159 -18.39 -10.98 -1.24
N GLU A 160 -18.74 -12.18 -0.79
CA GLU A 160 -18.86 -13.37 -1.65
C GLU A 160 -19.81 -13.11 -2.82
N GLN A 161 -21.00 -12.57 -2.56
CA GLN A 161 -22.00 -12.26 -3.58
C GLN A 161 -21.47 -11.26 -4.61
N ALA A 162 -20.80 -10.20 -4.15
CA ALA A 162 -20.19 -9.20 -5.03
C ALA A 162 -19.09 -9.82 -5.92
N PHE A 163 -18.17 -10.61 -5.35
CA PHE A 163 -17.11 -11.26 -6.15
C PHE A 163 -17.66 -12.28 -7.14
N ARG A 164 -18.68 -13.08 -6.76
CA ARG A 164 -19.34 -13.99 -7.71
C ARG A 164 -19.96 -13.21 -8.87
N LYS A 165 -20.69 -12.12 -8.58
CA LYS A 165 -21.28 -11.26 -9.63
C LYS A 165 -20.20 -10.63 -10.52
N ALA A 166 -19.12 -10.12 -9.95
CA ALA A 166 -18.00 -9.56 -10.72
C ALA A 166 -17.37 -10.61 -11.65
N LEU A 167 -17.26 -11.87 -11.18
CA LEU A 167 -16.73 -12.99 -11.96
C LEU A 167 -17.72 -13.51 -13.00
N GLU A 168 -19.04 -13.40 -12.78
CA GLU A 168 -20.05 -13.64 -13.82
C GLU A 168 -19.92 -12.62 -14.96
N MET A 169 -19.64 -11.36 -14.63
CA MET A 169 -19.45 -10.27 -15.60
C MET A 169 -18.10 -10.35 -16.32
N ALA A 170 -17.05 -10.83 -15.64
CA ALA A 170 -15.70 -10.99 -16.18
C ALA A 170 -15.08 -12.35 -15.77
N PRO A 171 -15.44 -13.46 -16.46
CA PRO A 171 -15.05 -14.83 -16.07
C PRO A 171 -13.55 -15.10 -16.04
N ASP A 172 -12.78 -14.35 -16.81
CA ASP A 172 -11.33 -14.48 -16.94
C ASP A 172 -10.54 -13.62 -15.93
N SER A 173 -11.22 -12.88 -15.04
CA SER A 173 -10.57 -12.07 -14.02
C SER A 173 -9.91 -12.97 -12.95
N GLU A 174 -8.61 -13.24 -13.12
CA GLU A 174 -7.81 -14.02 -12.17
C GLU A 174 -7.81 -13.40 -10.77
N LEU A 175 -7.70 -12.07 -10.68
CA LEU A 175 -7.70 -11.34 -9.40
C LEU A 175 -9.04 -11.50 -8.67
N THR A 176 -10.17 -11.31 -9.36
CA THR A 176 -11.51 -11.50 -8.77
C THR A 176 -11.73 -12.94 -8.32
N ALA A 177 -11.30 -13.92 -9.12
CA ALA A 177 -11.34 -15.32 -8.74
C ALA A 177 -10.48 -15.59 -7.49
N CYS A 178 -9.31 -14.96 -7.38
CA CYS A 178 -8.45 -15.07 -6.20
C CYS A 178 -9.17 -14.56 -4.94
N PHE A 179 -9.71 -13.33 -4.96
CA PHE A 179 -10.44 -12.79 -3.80
C PHE A 179 -11.70 -13.57 -3.43
N LEU A 180 -12.45 -14.08 -4.42
CA LEU A 180 -13.56 -15.00 -4.15
C LEU A 180 -13.06 -16.24 -3.40
N GLY A 181 -11.98 -16.87 -3.87
CA GLY A 181 -11.40 -18.03 -3.23
C GLY A 181 -10.90 -17.75 -1.80
N ILE A 182 -10.31 -16.57 -1.56
CA ILE A 182 -9.89 -16.13 -0.21
C ILE A 182 -11.10 -16.02 0.72
N VAL A 183 -12.19 -15.39 0.27
CA VAL A 183 -13.43 -15.30 1.04
C VAL A 183 -14.01 -16.68 1.34
N LEU A 184 -13.97 -17.61 0.38
CA LEU A 184 -14.44 -18.98 0.56
C LEU A 184 -13.57 -19.78 1.54
N GLU A 185 -12.24 -19.68 1.47
CA GLU A 185 -11.33 -20.32 2.44
C GLU A 185 -11.61 -19.79 3.85
N HIS A 186 -11.79 -18.47 3.99
CA HIS A 186 -12.08 -17.85 5.28
C HIS A 186 -13.44 -18.31 5.87
N GLN A 187 -14.44 -18.56 5.02
CA GLN A 187 -15.70 -19.17 5.44
C GLN A 187 -15.61 -20.68 5.74
N GLY A 188 -14.43 -21.31 5.57
CA GLY A 188 -14.25 -22.76 5.70
C GLY A 188 -14.81 -23.58 4.53
N LYS A 189 -15.16 -22.93 3.41
CA LYS A 189 -15.69 -23.58 2.20
C LYS A 189 -14.56 -24.03 1.25
N SER A 190 -13.54 -24.70 1.77
CA SER A 190 -12.33 -25.04 1.01
C SER A 190 -12.60 -25.90 -0.23
N ALA A 191 -13.66 -26.74 -0.22
CA ALA A 191 -14.07 -27.53 -1.38
C ALA A 191 -14.55 -26.67 -2.56
N GLU A 192 -15.20 -25.53 -2.28
CA GLU A 192 -15.60 -24.55 -3.31
C GLU A 192 -14.42 -23.65 -3.70
N ALA A 193 -13.57 -23.28 -2.74
CA ALA A 193 -12.43 -22.41 -2.98
C ALA A 193 -11.38 -23.05 -3.91
N GLY A 194 -11.08 -24.34 -3.72
CA GLY A 194 -10.01 -25.07 -4.41
C GLY A 194 -9.98 -24.85 -5.93
N PRO A 195 -11.06 -25.20 -6.67
CA PRO A 195 -11.11 -25.02 -8.12
C PRO A 195 -10.98 -23.56 -8.57
N VAL A 196 -11.54 -22.62 -7.81
CA VAL A 196 -11.49 -21.18 -8.11
C VAL A 196 -10.07 -20.65 -7.96
N LEU A 197 -9.40 -21.02 -6.86
CA LEU A 197 -8.02 -20.64 -6.58
C LEU A 197 -7.03 -21.29 -7.54
N GLU A 198 -7.21 -22.57 -7.89
CA GLU A 198 -6.39 -23.25 -8.89
C GLU A 198 -6.42 -22.55 -10.24
N ARG A 199 -7.60 -22.07 -10.66
CA ARG A 199 -7.75 -21.28 -11.88
C ARG A 199 -7.05 -19.93 -11.75
N ALA A 200 -7.29 -19.19 -10.67
CA ALA A 200 -6.70 -17.87 -10.42
C ALA A 200 -5.16 -17.92 -10.36
N CYS A 201 -4.60 -19.02 -9.87
CA CYS A 201 -3.17 -19.22 -9.67
C CYS A 201 -2.45 -19.79 -10.89
N ARG A 202 -3.16 -20.21 -11.94
CA ARG A 202 -2.56 -20.98 -13.05
C ARG A 202 -1.45 -20.20 -13.77
N HIS A 203 -1.64 -18.90 -13.99
CA HIS A 203 -0.70 -18.07 -14.75
C HIS A 203 -0.12 -16.89 -13.96
N SER A 204 -0.49 -16.73 -12.69
CA SER A 204 -0.03 -15.65 -11.82
C SER A 204 0.79 -16.21 -10.65
N ALA A 205 2.09 -15.87 -10.63
CA ALA A 205 2.97 -16.18 -9.50
C ALA A 205 2.55 -15.43 -8.23
N PHE A 206 2.14 -14.18 -8.40
CA PHE A 206 1.61 -13.35 -7.34
C PHE A 206 0.37 -13.98 -6.68
N ASN A 207 -0.61 -14.45 -7.47
CA ASN A 207 -1.81 -15.08 -6.92
C ASN A 207 -1.46 -16.35 -6.12
N ARG A 208 -0.43 -17.11 -6.54
CA ARG A 208 0.06 -18.26 -5.76
C ARG A 208 0.62 -17.83 -4.40
N CYS A 209 1.39 -16.75 -4.36
CA CYS A 209 1.93 -16.19 -3.13
C CYS A 209 0.83 -15.67 -2.20
N LEU A 210 -0.16 -14.97 -2.76
CA LEU A 210 -1.32 -14.49 -2.03
C LEU A 210 -2.10 -15.67 -1.39
N VAL A 211 -2.38 -16.73 -2.16
CA VAL A 211 -3.09 -17.92 -1.66
C VAL A 211 -2.30 -18.67 -0.59
N ASP A 212 -0.99 -18.86 -0.77
CA ASP A 212 -0.11 -19.46 0.24
C ASP A 212 -0.14 -18.65 1.55
N SER A 213 -0.09 -17.33 1.44
CA SER A 213 -0.11 -16.43 2.59
C SER A 213 -1.44 -16.47 3.34
N VAL A 214 -2.55 -16.47 2.61
CA VAL A 214 -3.90 -16.59 3.18
C VAL A 214 -4.05 -17.90 3.95
N ARG A 215 -3.60 -19.01 3.36
CA ARG A 215 -3.65 -20.32 4.03
C ARG A 215 -2.78 -20.38 5.27
N TYR A 216 -1.61 -19.75 5.23
CA TYR A 216 -0.76 -19.62 6.41
C TYR A 216 -1.49 -18.85 7.52
N ALA A 217 -1.99 -17.64 7.22
CA ALA A 217 -2.69 -16.80 8.19
C ALA A 217 -3.92 -17.50 8.78
N LEU A 218 -4.78 -18.10 7.96
CA LEU A 218 -5.94 -18.88 8.43
C LEU A 218 -5.52 -20.06 9.32
N GLY A 219 -4.40 -20.71 9.00
CA GLY A 219 -3.85 -21.81 9.80
C GLY A 219 -3.27 -21.36 11.15
N GLN A 220 -2.91 -20.07 11.28
CA GLN A 220 -2.39 -19.48 12.52
C GLN A 220 -3.42 -18.60 13.25
N ALA A 221 -4.60 -18.38 12.67
CA ALA A 221 -5.50 -17.30 13.06
C ALA A 221 -5.91 -17.38 14.53
N GLY A 222 -6.26 -18.57 15.04
CA GLY A 222 -6.87 -18.67 16.36
C GLY A 222 -8.10 -17.74 16.44
N ASP A 223 -8.07 -16.78 17.36
CA ASP A 223 -9.09 -15.74 17.53
C ASP A 223 -8.74 -14.40 16.84
N ALA A 224 -7.74 -14.39 15.95
CA ALA A 224 -7.30 -13.19 15.24
C ALA A 224 -8.41 -12.62 14.33
N ARG A 225 -8.47 -11.29 14.28
CA ARG A 225 -9.42 -10.55 13.44
C ARG A 225 -8.88 -10.33 12.03
N PHE A 226 -9.76 -10.19 11.05
CA PHE A 226 -9.37 -9.85 9.69
C PHE A 226 -9.89 -8.48 9.25
N PHE A 227 -9.00 -7.68 8.66
CA PHE A 227 -9.30 -6.32 8.21
C PHE A 227 -9.09 -6.17 6.70
N SER A 228 -9.82 -5.23 6.09
CA SER A 228 -9.73 -4.92 4.65
C SER A 228 -8.84 -3.73 4.33
N ASN A 229 -8.33 -3.03 5.34
CA ASN A 229 -7.52 -1.82 5.19
C ASN A 229 -6.56 -1.64 6.37
N THR A 230 -5.49 -0.88 6.13
CA THR A 230 -4.43 -0.58 7.11
C THR A 230 -4.92 0.22 8.29
N ALA A 231 -5.83 1.18 8.07
CA ALA A 231 -6.28 2.09 9.12
C ALA A 231 -7.00 1.35 10.25
N ASP A 232 -7.91 0.43 9.92
CA ASP A 232 -8.65 -0.36 10.90
C ASP A 232 -7.75 -1.36 11.62
N LEU A 233 -6.80 -1.98 10.90
CA LEU A 233 -5.83 -2.91 11.50
C LEU A 233 -4.91 -2.19 12.51
N LEU A 234 -4.35 -1.04 12.14
CA LEU A 234 -3.50 -0.25 13.03
C LEU A 234 -4.30 0.28 14.24
N ARG A 235 -5.53 0.75 14.03
CA ARG A 235 -6.44 1.16 15.12
C ARG A 235 -6.68 0.03 16.11
N ASP A 236 -6.98 -1.16 15.61
CA ASP A 236 -7.18 -2.35 16.45
C ASP A 236 -5.89 -2.70 17.19
N ALA A 237 -4.75 -2.80 16.50
CA ALA A 237 -3.47 -3.15 17.09
C ALA A 237 -3.02 -2.16 18.17
N VAL A 238 -3.14 -0.85 17.93
CA VAL A 238 -2.83 0.19 18.93
C VAL A 238 -3.75 0.04 20.16
N SER A 239 -5.04 -0.23 19.96
CA SER A 239 -5.98 -0.46 21.07
C SER A 239 -5.67 -1.71 21.91
N GLN A 240 -4.89 -2.65 21.36
CA GLN A 240 -4.46 -3.87 22.03
C GLN A 240 -3.12 -3.72 22.76
N ALA A 241 -2.41 -2.60 22.58
CA ALA A 241 -1.18 -2.31 23.30
C ALA A 241 -1.52 -2.02 24.78
N ARG A 242 -1.02 -2.87 25.69
CA ARG A 242 -1.40 -2.85 27.12
C ARG A 242 -0.35 -2.23 28.04
N LEU A 243 0.82 -1.91 27.50
CA LEU A 243 1.94 -1.39 28.28
C LEU A 243 1.96 0.13 28.20
N ASP A 244 2.25 0.78 29.32
CA ASP A 244 2.76 2.15 29.31
C ASP A 244 4.21 2.09 28.83
N GLY A 245 4.49 2.62 27.64
CA GLY A 245 5.80 2.46 27.02
C GLY A 245 5.94 3.18 25.69
N LEU A 246 7.00 2.82 24.97
CA LEU A 246 7.37 3.45 23.70
C LEU A 246 6.45 3.00 22.57
N PHE A 247 6.00 3.97 21.78
CA PHE A 247 5.32 3.77 20.49
C PHE A 247 6.29 4.11 19.37
N MET A 248 6.59 3.15 18.51
CA MET A 248 7.65 3.28 17.50
C MET A 248 7.17 2.79 16.13
N GLU A 249 7.66 3.44 15.07
CA GLU A 249 7.51 3.02 13.68
C GLU A 249 8.86 3.02 12.98
N PHE A 250 9.12 1.99 12.20
CA PHE A 250 10.37 1.81 11.45
C PHE A 250 10.06 1.73 9.96
N GLY A 251 10.58 2.70 9.20
CA GLY A 251 10.21 2.92 7.79
C GLY A 251 9.01 3.86 7.69
N VAL A 252 9.27 5.16 7.82
CA VAL A 252 8.20 6.18 7.87
C VAL A 252 7.78 6.60 6.46
N TYR A 253 8.75 6.71 5.55
CA TYR A 253 8.58 7.20 4.19
C TYR A 253 7.78 8.52 4.10
N HIS A 254 6.50 8.47 3.73
CA HIS A 254 5.59 9.64 3.68
C HIS A 254 4.79 9.89 4.97
N GLY A 255 4.90 9.04 5.99
CA GLY A 255 4.30 9.20 7.31
C GLY A 255 2.81 8.81 7.40
N ASN A 256 2.31 7.99 6.47
CA ASN A 256 0.89 7.60 6.44
C ASN A 256 0.51 6.72 7.64
N SER A 257 1.24 5.62 7.86
CA SER A 257 1.04 4.72 8.99
C SER A 257 1.30 5.44 10.31
N LEU A 258 2.36 6.26 10.36
CA LEU A 258 2.70 7.09 11.52
C LEU A 258 1.56 8.01 11.94
N ALA A 259 0.92 8.68 10.96
CA ALA A 259 -0.20 9.55 11.24
C ALA A 259 -1.40 8.77 11.80
N ILE A 260 -1.68 7.57 11.27
CA ILE A 260 -2.76 6.72 11.79
C ILE A 260 -2.46 6.29 13.23
N ILE A 261 -1.23 5.83 13.52
CA ILE A 261 -0.84 5.39 14.86
C ILE A 261 -0.93 6.57 15.84
N ALA A 262 -0.43 7.74 15.45
CA ALA A 262 -0.48 8.97 16.25
C ALA A 262 -1.91 9.42 16.56
N ASP A 263 -2.85 9.26 15.63
CA ASP A 263 -4.27 9.58 15.86
C ASP A 263 -4.96 8.60 16.83
N CYS A 264 -4.34 7.46 17.13
CA CYS A 264 -4.90 6.40 17.97
C CYS A 264 -4.37 6.38 19.41
N THR A 265 -3.43 7.27 19.75
CA THR A 265 -2.76 7.28 21.05
C THR A 265 -2.42 8.69 21.52
N ASP A 266 -2.53 8.93 22.82
CA ASP A 266 -2.06 10.17 23.44
C ASP A 266 -0.52 10.16 23.65
N SER A 267 0.12 9.01 23.47
CA SER A 267 1.57 8.86 23.58
C SER A 267 2.31 9.54 22.42
N LEU A 268 3.54 9.97 22.68
CA LEU A 268 4.45 10.41 21.64
C LEU A 268 4.85 9.20 20.77
N VAL A 269 4.63 9.28 19.46
CA VAL A 269 5.01 8.25 18.49
C VAL A 269 6.34 8.59 17.84
N HIS A 270 7.30 7.66 17.88
CA HIS A 270 8.65 7.86 17.38
C HIS A 270 8.84 7.15 16.03
N GLY A 271 8.99 7.91 14.96
CA GLY A 271 9.22 7.38 13.61
C GLY A 271 10.72 7.38 13.26
N PHE A 272 11.22 6.28 12.70
CA PHE A 272 12.63 6.11 12.31
C PHE A 272 12.73 5.87 10.80
N ASP A 273 13.56 6.66 10.12
CA ASP A 273 13.82 6.50 8.68
C ASP A 273 15.12 7.22 8.27
N SER A 274 15.81 6.71 7.24
CA SER A 274 16.91 7.45 6.61
C SER A 274 16.39 8.59 5.71
N PHE A 275 15.21 8.39 5.11
CA PHE A 275 14.64 9.15 3.99
C PHE A 275 15.50 9.12 2.72
N GLU A 276 16.49 8.23 2.69
CA GLU A 276 17.44 8.05 1.59
C GLU A 276 17.09 6.82 0.74
N GLY A 277 16.07 6.05 1.15
CA GLY A 277 15.61 4.84 0.50
C GLY A 277 16.22 3.58 1.11
N LEU A 278 15.90 2.42 0.53
CA LEU A 278 16.36 1.12 1.02
C LEU A 278 17.89 0.96 0.86
N PRO A 279 18.59 0.40 1.86
CA PRO A 279 20.04 0.20 1.83
C PRO A 279 20.47 -0.91 0.88
N GLU A 280 19.55 -1.80 0.50
CA GLU A 280 19.76 -2.96 -0.34
C GLU A 280 18.68 -3.01 -1.41
N GLY A 281 18.94 -3.74 -2.49
CA GLY A 281 17.94 -3.94 -3.53
C GLY A 281 16.75 -4.75 -3.02
N TRP A 282 15.55 -4.34 -3.41
CA TRP A 282 14.29 -4.97 -3.02
C TRP A 282 13.58 -5.58 -4.21
N PHE A 283 12.84 -6.65 -3.98
CA PHE A 283 12.02 -7.25 -5.03
C PHE A 283 10.68 -6.51 -5.06
N VAL A 284 10.51 -5.62 -6.02
CA VAL A 284 9.25 -4.89 -6.22
C VAL A 284 8.47 -5.52 -7.37
N GLY A 285 7.16 -5.70 -7.15
CA GLY A 285 6.19 -5.86 -8.23
C GLY A 285 5.14 -6.95 -8.01
N GLU A 286 3.93 -6.68 -8.51
CA GLU A 286 2.84 -7.63 -8.62
C GLU A 286 2.95 -8.44 -9.93
N GLY A 287 2.69 -9.74 -9.87
CA GLY A 287 2.53 -10.60 -11.04
C GLY A 287 3.84 -11.01 -11.75
N LYS A 288 3.93 -10.76 -13.07
CA LYS A 288 5.03 -11.24 -13.95
C LYS A 288 6.27 -10.34 -13.96
N ALA A 289 6.24 -9.20 -13.28
CA ALA A 289 7.35 -8.26 -13.22
C ALA A 289 7.78 -8.12 -11.77
N VAL A 290 8.51 -9.12 -11.26
CA VAL A 290 9.34 -8.93 -10.07
C VAL A 290 10.61 -8.25 -10.58
N SER A 291 10.70 -6.93 -10.45
CA SER A 291 11.94 -6.18 -10.68
C SER A 291 12.75 -6.16 -9.40
N LEU A 292 14.05 -6.46 -9.52
CA LEU A 292 15.00 -6.08 -8.49
C LEU A 292 15.19 -4.57 -8.63
N GLU A 293 14.63 -3.80 -7.70
CA GLU A 293 15.00 -2.40 -7.58
C GLU A 293 16.39 -2.34 -6.94
N GLU A 294 17.28 -1.50 -7.49
CA GLU A 294 18.58 -1.25 -6.88
C GLU A 294 18.40 -0.47 -5.55
N GLY A 295 19.42 -0.50 -4.69
CA GLY A 295 19.37 0.28 -3.43
C GLY A 295 19.06 1.76 -3.69
N GLY A 296 18.24 2.37 -2.83
CA GLY A 296 17.71 3.73 -3.01
C GLY A 296 16.23 3.80 -3.44
N ALA A 297 15.57 2.66 -3.67
CA ALA A 297 14.11 2.56 -3.77
C ALA A 297 13.41 3.19 -2.56
N TYR A 298 12.19 3.73 -2.76
CA TYR A 298 11.40 4.42 -1.73
C TYR A 298 12.11 5.62 -1.06
N SER A 299 13.05 6.26 -1.77
CA SER A 299 13.67 7.49 -1.30
C SER A 299 12.75 8.70 -1.50
N THR A 300 12.61 9.55 -0.48
CA THR A 300 12.00 10.88 -0.65
C THR A 300 13.01 11.95 -1.13
N GLY A 301 14.25 11.52 -1.41
CA GLY A 301 15.38 12.42 -1.66
C GLY A 301 15.79 13.20 -0.41
N GLY A 302 15.59 12.61 0.78
CA GLY A 302 15.85 13.24 2.08
C GLY A 302 14.78 14.23 2.53
N ARG A 303 13.64 14.32 1.82
CA ARG A 303 12.51 15.15 2.24
C ARG A 303 11.78 14.48 3.41
N ILE A 304 11.73 15.18 4.54
CA ILE A 304 11.05 14.73 5.75
C ILE A 304 9.56 15.09 5.61
N PRO A 305 8.62 14.14 5.84
CA PRO A 305 7.20 14.41 5.74
C PRO A 305 6.71 15.29 6.89
N ASP A 306 5.61 16.02 6.65
CA ASP A 306 4.86 16.67 7.72
C ASP A 306 4.07 15.60 8.50
N THR A 307 4.20 15.60 9.82
CA THR A 307 3.59 14.58 10.69
C THR A 307 2.79 15.22 11.83
N PRO A 308 1.85 14.49 12.47
CA PRO A 308 1.06 15.02 13.59
C PRO A 308 1.91 15.53 14.76
N ALA A 309 1.34 16.45 15.55
CA ALA A 309 2.07 17.14 16.63
C ALA A 309 2.62 16.21 17.73
N ASN A 310 1.97 15.06 17.95
CA ASN A 310 2.41 14.02 18.88
C ASN A 310 3.32 12.97 18.21
N THR A 311 4.09 13.37 17.20
CA THR A 311 5.12 12.52 16.59
C THR A 311 6.51 13.13 16.71
N ARG A 312 7.53 12.28 16.68
CA ARG A 312 8.93 12.70 16.57
C ARG A 312 9.67 11.82 15.58
N LEU A 313 10.22 12.43 14.55
CA LEU A 313 11.01 11.75 13.53
C LEU A 313 12.50 11.72 13.91
N HIS A 314 13.10 10.55 13.77
CA HIS A 314 14.52 10.28 14.01
C HIS A 314 15.16 9.92 12.68
N ARG A 315 15.75 10.94 12.03
CA ARG A 315 16.42 10.75 10.74
C ARG A 315 17.73 9.99 10.93
N GLY A 316 17.94 8.96 10.12
CA GLY A 316 19.18 8.21 10.01
C GLY A 316 18.95 6.72 9.98
N TRP A 317 19.97 5.98 9.51
CA TRP A 317 19.94 4.52 9.51
C TRP A 317 19.74 3.97 10.92
N PHE A 318 19.04 2.84 11.04
CA PHE A 318 18.65 2.28 12.34
C PHE A 318 19.84 2.01 13.27
N GLN A 319 20.99 1.58 12.74
CA GLN A 319 22.19 1.37 13.56
C GLN A 319 22.74 2.65 14.21
N ASP A 320 22.42 3.82 13.65
CA ASP A 320 22.90 5.11 14.10
C ASP A 320 21.84 5.85 14.92
N SER A 321 20.56 5.71 14.56
CA SER A 321 19.45 6.44 15.19
C SER A 321 18.86 5.74 16.42
N LEU A 322 18.82 4.40 16.46
CA LEU A 322 18.22 3.66 17.58
C LEU A 322 19.02 3.70 18.88
N PRO A 323 20.36 3.46 18.89
CA PRO A 323 21.09 3.41 20.16
C PRO A 323 20.98 4.68 21.03
N PRO A 324 21.24 5.91 20.51
CA PRO A 324 21.09 7.12 21.32
C PRO A 324 19.64 7.39 21.72
N PHE A 325 18.67 7.00 20.89
CA PHE A 325 17.26 7.11 21.23
C PHE A 325 16.89 6.23 22.44
N LEU A 326 17.31 4.96 22.42
CA LEU A 326 17.00 4.00 23.49
C LEU A 326 17.71 4.30 24.81
N GLU A 327 18.87 4.98 24.76
CA GLU A 327 19.56 5.50 25.93
C GLU A 327 18.77 6.67 26.55
N ALA A 328 18.24 7.58 25.72
CA ALA A 328 17.49 8.74 26.16
C ALA A 328 16.04 8.43 26.60
N ASN A 329 15.48 7.31 26.14
CA ASN A 329 14.07 6.93 26.36
C ASN A 329 14.00 5.53 26.98
N PRO A 330 14.17 5.41 28.31
CA PRO A 330 14.04 4.13 29.00
C PRO A 330 12.57 3.70 29.06
N GLY A 331 12.33 2.39 29.14
CA GLY A 331 10.99 1.82 29.23
C GLY A 331 10.75 0.71 28.21
N PRO A 332 9.69 -0.08 28.40
CA PRO A 332 9.36 -1.16 27.47
C PRO A 332 8.83 -0.60 26.14
N ALA A 333 8.92 -1.40 25.09
CA ALA A 333 8.19 -1.14 23.86
C ALA A 333 6.72 -1.56 24.06
N ALA A 334 5.80 -0.61 23.97
CA ALA A 334 4.37 -0.89 24.06
C ALA A 334 3.80 -1.29 22.69
N PHE A 335 4.19 -0.55 21.66
CA PHE A 335 3.74 -0.74 20.30
C PHE A 335 4.88 -0.51 19.32
N ILE A 336 4.99 -1.38 18.31
CA ILE A 336 5.98 -1.28 17.24
C ILE A 336 5.27 -1.52 15.91
N ASN A 337 5.41 -0.59 14.96
CA ASN A 337 5.12 -0.84 13.55
C ASN A 337 6.44 -1.09 12.80
N ILE A 338 6.57 -2.27 12.20
CA ILE A 338 7.69 -2.68 11.36
C ILE A 338 7.22 -2.52 9.91
N ASP A 339 7.78 -1.55 9.20
CA ASP A 339 7.56 -1.27 7.77
C ASP A 339 8.95 -1.14 7.12
N CYS A 340 9.79 -2.15 7.34
CA CYS A 340 11.21 -2.08 7.01
C CYS A 340 11.52 -2.63 5.62
N ASP A 341 10.59 -3.40 5.06
CA ASP A 341 10.66 -4.26 3.87
C ASP A 341 11.73 -5.37 4.03
N LEU A 342 12.97 -4.99 4.33
CA LEU A 342 14.14 -5.83 4.34
C LEU A 342 14.28 -6.69 5.61
N TYR A 343 14.77 -7.92 5.41
CA TYR A 343 15.25 -8.78 6.49
C TYR A 343 16.34 -8.10 7.34
N SER A 344 17.33 -7.48 6.70
CA SER A 344 18.50 -6.89 7.38
C SER A 344 18.10 -5.71 8.28
N SER A 345 17.26 -4.82 7.76
CA SER A 345 16.65 -3.71 8.50
C SER A 345 15.83 -4.20 9.69
N THR A 346 14.90 -5.13 9.45
CA THR A 346 14.05 -5.71 10.49
C THR A 346 14.86 -6.40 11.59
N ARG A 347 15.90 -7.17 11.21
CA ARG A 347 16.80 -7.81 12.17
C ARG A 347 17.57 -6.78 13.00
N MET A 348 17.96 -5.65 12.43
CA MET A 348 18.63 -4.57 13.16
C MET A 348 17.72 -3.99 14.24
N VAL A 349 16.44 -3.74 13.90
CA VAL A 349 15.43 -3.27 14.85
C VAL A 349 15.29 -4.26 16.01
N PHE A 350 15.04 -5.54 15.73
CA PHE A 350 14.90 -6.56 16.79
C PHE A 350 16.14 -6.74 17.64
N LYS A 351 17.35 -6.64 17.06
CA LYS A 351 18.60 -6.70 17.82
C LYS A 351 18.69 -5.60 18.88
N HIS A 352 18.30 -4.37 18.54
CA HIS A 352 18.35 -3.24 19.46
C HIS A 352 17.19 -3.20 20.46
N LEU A 353 16.01 -3.67 20.04
CA LEU A 353 14.81 -3.71 20.89
C LEU A 353 14.66 -4.98 21.72
N ALA A 354 15.59 -5.94 21.65
CA ALA A 354 15.46 -7.24 22.30
C ALA A 354 15.16 -7.16 23.82
N GLU A 355 15.80 -6.24 24.53
CA GLU A 355 15.56 -6.03 25.97
C GLU A 355 14.33 -5.16 26.28
N ARG A 356 13.71 -4.57 25.25
CA ARG A 356 12.54 -3.70 25.36
C ARG A 356 11.23 -4.41 25.03
N ILE A 357 11.30 -5.48 24.24
CA ILE A 357 10.14 -6.28 23.83
C ILE A 357 9.89 -7.37 24.87
N GLY A 358 8.72 -7.32 25.50
CA GLY A 358 8.29 -8.30 26.50
C GLY A 358 6.78 -8.55 26.45
N PRO A 359 6.25 -9.41 27.33
CA PRO A 359 4.82 -9.72 27.36
C PRO A 359 3.94 -8.46 27.40
N GLY A 360 2.93 -8.43 26.54
CA GLY A 360 2.02 -7.29 26.37
C GLY A 360 2.42 -6.31 25.26
N ALA A 361 3.66 -6.38 24.75
CA ALA A 361 4.07 -5.61 23.58
C ALA A 361 3.28 -6.04 22.34
N VAL A 362 2.81 -5.07 21.56
CA VAL A 362 2.15 -5.30 20.26
C VAL A 362 3.10 -4.92 19.14
N ILE A 363 3.20 -5.79 18.13
CA ILE A 363 4.03 -5.58 16.96
C ILE A 363 3.16 -5.75 15.72
N VAL A 364 3.13 -4.73 14.87
CA VAL A 364 2.52 -4.76 13.55
C VAL A 364 3.64 -4.87 12.53
N PHE A 365 3.41 -5.69 11.51
CA PHE A 365 4.27 -5.84 10.35
C PHE A 365 3.48 -5.36 9.12
N ASP A 366 4.02 -4.37 8.42
CA ASP A 366 3.59 -3.88 7.11
C ASP A 366 4.45 -4.60 6.06
N GLU A 367 3.83 -5.39 5.18
CA GLU A 367 4.53 -6.38 4.33
C GLU A 367 5.06 -7.64 5.05
N TYR A 368 4.23 -8.26 5.88
CA TYR A 368 4.54 -9.56 6.51
C TYR A 368 4.34 -10.75 5.57
N PHE A 369 3.41 -10.67 4.62
CA PHE A 369 3.04 -11.76 3.69
C PHE A 369 2.42 -11.21 2.38
N CYS A 370 1.79 -12.04 1.54
CA CYS A 370 1.17 -11.66 0.25
C CYS A 370 2.11 -11.35 -0.93
N TYR A 371 3.43 -11.47 -0.79
CA TYR A 371 4.39 -11.28 -1.90
C TYR A 371 5.37 -12.45 -2.06
N PRO A 372 6.05 -12.58 -3.21
CA PRO A 372 7.04 -13.64 -3.41
C PRO A 372 8.14 -13.59 -2.34
N ARG A 373 8.48 -14.76 -1.79
CA ARG A 373 9.56 -14.93 -0.79
C ARG A 373 9.34 -14.19 0.54
N TRP A 374 8.11 -13.81 0.89
CA TRP A 374 7.78 -13.17 2.16
C TRP A 374 8.37 -13.86 3.42
N ARG A 375 8.53 -15.19 3.40
CA ARG A 375 9.18 -15.96 4.47
C ARG A 375 10.69 -15.74 4.62
N GLU A 376 11.31 -14.95 3.74
CA GLU A 376 12.74 -14.63 3.75
C GLU A 376 13.04 -13.23 4.28
N HIS A 377 12.02 -12.42 4.52
CA HIS A 377 12.10 -10.99 4.85
C HIS A 377 11.75 -10.73 6.33
N GLU A 378 10.78 -9.84 6.61
CA GLU A 378 10.39 -9.50 7.97
C GLU A 378 9.96 -10.72 8.79
N TYR A 379 9.20 -11.63 8.16
CA TYR A 379 8.83 -12.92 8.75
C TYR A 379 10.04 -13.66 9.30
N ARG A 380 11.09 -13.78 8.50
CA ARG A 380 12.30 -14.51 8.89
C ARG A 380 12.99 -13.84 10.08
N ALA A 381 13.17 -12.53 10.01
CA ALA A 381 13.81 -11.76 11.08
C ALA A 381 13.05 -11.92 12.40
N PHE A 382 11.71 -11.89 12.35
CA PHE A 382 10.88 -12.10 13.54
C PHE A 382 10.95 -13.54 14.05
N GLN A 383 10.89 -14.57 13.20
CA GLN A 383 11.01 -15.97 13.65
C GLN A 383 12.39 -16.25 14.28
N GLU A 384 13.47 -15.68 13.73
CA GLU A 384 14.81 -15.78 14.34
C GLU A 384 14.87 -15.07 15.71
N PHE A 385 14.25 -13.89 15.85
CA PHE A 385 14.13 -13.17 17.12
C PHE A 385 13.38 -13.98 18.18
N ILE A 386 12.25 -14.59 17.81
CA ILE A 386 11.47 -15.46 18.71
C ILE A 386 12.29 -16.69 19.12
N ALA A 387 12.96 -17.34 18.17
CA ALA A 387 13.82 -18.49 18.47
C ALA A 387 14.99 -18.13 19.41
N GLN A 388 15.55 -16.93 19.27
CA GLN A 388 16.66 -16.45 20.11
C GLN A 388 16.21 -16.09 21.53
N THR A 389 15.06 -15.43 21.67
CA THR A 389 14.57 -14.92 22.96
C THR A 389 13.74 -15.93 23.74
N GLY A 390 13.15 -16.92 23.05
CA GLY A 390 12.20 -17.86 23.65
C GLY A 390 10.85 -17.23 24.01
N LEU A 391 10.59 -16.00 23.57
CA LEU A 391 9.30 -15.33 23.76
C LEU A 391 8.20 -16.10 23.02
N LYS A 392 6.99 -16.09 23.57
CA LYS A 392 5.80 -16.59 22.88
C LYS A 392 5.01 -15.41 22.33
N TYR A 393 4.18 -15.68 21.32
CA TYR A 393 3.30 -14.67 20.75
C TYR A 393 1.99 -15.30 20.26
N GLU A 394 1.00 -14.46 20.07
CA GLU A 394 -0.25 -14.79 19.40
C GLU A 394 -0.54 -13.75 18.32
N TYR A 395 -1.23 -14.17 17.26
CA TYR A 395 -1.73 -13.25 16.25
C TYR A 395 -2.99 -12.55 16.77
N LEU A 396 -3.02 -11.23 16.66
CA LEU A 396 -4.17 -10.39 16.99
C LEU A 396 -5.04 -10.14 15.75
N SER A 397 -4.39 -9.86 14.62
CA SER A 397 -5.11 -9.55 13.39
C SER A 397 -4.26 -9.74 12.14
N PHE A 398 -4.95 -9.87 11.01
CA PHE A 398 -4.36 -9.93 9.68
C PHE A 398 -5.11 -9.04 8.69
N SER A 399 -4.43 -8.64 7.62
CA SER A 399 -5.08 -8.14 6.40
C SER A 399 -4.43 -8.73 5.15
N TYR A 400 -5.21 -9.45 4.36
CA TYR A 400 -4.79 -9.97 3.05
C TYR A 400 -4.62 -8.87 2.01
N PHE A 401 -5.32 -7.75 2.22
CA PHE A 401 -5.42 -6.66 1.28
C PHE A 401 -4.27 -5.67 1.42
N THR A 402 -3.70 -5.59 2.62
CA THR A 402 -2.58 -4.70 2.95
C THR A 402 -1.35 -5.47 3.43
N ALA A 403 -1.31 -6.79 3.25
CA ALA A 403 -0.15 -7.63 3.60
C ALA A 403 0.29 -7.59 5.07
N GLN A 404 -0.61 -7.20 5.98
CA GLN A 404 -0.29 -6.86 7.36
C GLN A 404 -0.63 -7.97 8.36
N ALA A 405 0.20 -8.12 9.40
CA ALA A 405 -0.11 -8.91 10.59
C ALA A 405 0.18 -8.11 11.85
N ALA A 406 -0.70 -8.19 12.84
CA ALA A 406 -0.45 -7.71 14.20
C ALA A 406 -0.32 -8.89 15.15
N ILE A 407 0.68 -8.86 16.02
CA ILE A 407 0.92 -9.88 17.04
C ILE A 407 1.07 -9.24 18.42
N ARG A 408 0.81 -10.04 19.45
CA ARG A 408 1.11 -9.70 20.84
C ARG A 408 2.09 -10.69 21.42
N ILE A 409 3.13 -10.19 22.08
CA ILE A 409 4.02 -11.02 22.88
C ILE A 409 3.28 -11.50 24.13
N THR A 410 3.32 -12.79 24.40
CA THR A 410 2.63 -13.43 25.53
C THR A 410 3.63 -13.97 26.55
N GLU A 411 3.15 -14.19 27.77
CA GLU A 411 3.97 -14.86 28.79
C GLU A 411 4.27 -16.31 28.35
N GLY A 412 5.48 -16.78 28.66
CA GLY A 412 5.83 -18.17 28.48
C GLY A 412 5.00 -19.04 29.41
N GLY A 413 3.92 -19.66 28.89
CA GLY A 413 3.13 -20.64 29.63
C GLY A 413 3.91 -21.89 30.05
#